data_AF-A0A1X1ITH3-F1
#
_entry.id   AF-A0A1X1ITH3-F1
#
_cell.length_a   1.000
_cell.length_b   1.000
_cell.length_c   1.000
_cell.angle_alpha   90.00
_cell.angle_beta   90.00
_cell.angle_gamma   90.00
#
_symmetry.space_group_name_H-M   'P 1'
#
loop_
_entity.id
_entity.type
_entity.pdbx_description
1 polymer ?
#
loop_
_entity_poly.entity_id
_entity_poly.type
_entity_poly.pdbx_seq_one_letter_code
_entity_poly.pdbx_strand_id
1 'polypeptide(L)'
;MEKGYAVIKTAFDSLNHLNATTKKNILKSKGMTGLSKMRAPDLDQSLRDNFSEEELASYFSIRGYKLTPKGEQILEQYQDIIDRHPKKNL
;
A
#
# COMPACT_ATOMS: atom_id res chain seq x y z
N MET A 1 -16.09 -6.11 -4.24
CA MET A 1 -15.51 -5.78 -5.58
C MET A 1 -16.22 -6.66 -6.61
N GLU A 2 -17.27 -6.12 -7.20
CA GLU A 2 -18.36 -6.90 -7.82
C GLU A 2 -18.02 -7.49 -9.20
N LYS A 3 -17.08 -6.88 -9.93
CA LYS A 3 -16.71 -7.29 -11.29
C LYS A 3 -15.32 -7.93 -11.41
N GLY A 4 -14.58 -7.99 -10.30
CA GLY A 4 -13.25 -8.59 -10.22
C GLY A 4 -12.16 -7.86 -11.00
N TYR A 5 -12.28 -6.55 -11.23
CA TYR A 5 -11.28 -5.77 -11.98
C TYR A 5 -10.08 -5.34 -11.14
N ALA A 6 -10.27 -5.14 -9.84
CA ALA A 6 -9.23 -4.79 -8.90
C ALA A 6 -9.34 -5.67 -7.66
N VAL A 7 -8.24 -5.77 -6.94
CA VAL A 7 -8.18 -6.36 -5.59
C VAL A 7 -7.54 -5.39 -4.62
N ILE A 8 -7.97 -5.47 -3.36
CA ILE A 8 -7.42 -4.69 -2.25
C ILE A 8 -6.05 -5.28 -1.92
N LYS A 9 -5.05 -4.41 -1.77
CA LYS A 9 -3.70 -4.79 -1.34
C LYS A 9 -3.68 -5.14 0.14
N THR A 10 -2.72 -5.97 0.54
CA THR A 10 -2.44 -6.27 1.94
C THR A 10 -1.99 -5.01 2.70
N ALA A 11 -1.97 -5.05 4.02
CA ALA A 11 -1.38 -4.05 4.88
C ALA A 11 0.10 -3.87 4.54
N PHE A 12 0.87 -4.95 4.36
CA PHE A 12 2.26 -4.86 3.93
C PHE A 12 2.44 -4.18 2.58
N ASP A 13 1.62 -4.51 1.58
CA ASP A 13 1.67 -3.88 0.26
C ASP A 13 1.18 -2.43 0.27
N SER A 14 0.54 -2.00 1.35
CA SER A 14 -0.02 -0.67 1.56
C SER A 14 0.90 0.23 2.41
N LEU A 15 2.08 -0.24 2.82
CA LEU A 15 3.04 0.54 3.61
C LEU A 15 3.49 1.85 2.94
N ASN A 16 3.43 1.93 1.61
CA ASN A 16 3.74 3.16 0.86
C ASN A 16 2.78 4.32 1.16
N HIS A 17 1.60 4.02 1.73
CA HIS A 17 0.64 5.04 2.15
C HIS A 17 0.92 5.56 3.58
N LEU A 18 1.89 4.98 4.29
CA LEU A 18 2.28 5.41 5.62
C LEU A 18 3.57 6.24 5.57
N ASN A 19 3.57 7.36 6.30
CA ASN A 19 4.81 8.11 6.52
C ASN A 19 5.73 7.39 7.52
N ALA A 20 7.01 7.77 7.54
CA ALA A 20 8.01 7.17 8.42
C ALA A 20 7.63 7.28 9.91
N THR A 21 7.00 8.39 10.33
CA THR A 21 6.57 8.61 11.72
C THR A 21 5.54 7.56 12.16
N THR A 22 4.56 7.26 11.31
CA THR A 22 3.53 6.27 11.60
C THR A 22 4.13 4.87 11.70
N LYS A 23 5.00 4.51 10.76
CA LYS A 23 5.74 3.23 10.80
C LYS A 23 6.55 3.08 12.09
N LYS A 24 7.23 4.15 12.53
CA LYS A 24 7.97 4.17 13.80
C LYS A 24 7.06 4.01 15.01
N ASN A 25 5.87 4.63 15.00
CA ASN A 25 4.92 4.50 16.11
C ASN A 25 4.35 3.09 16.22
N ILE A 26 4.10 2.42 15.10
CA ILE A 26 3.70 1.01 15.07
C ILE A 26 4.82 0.13 15.63
N LEU A 27 6.07 0.30 15.19
CA LEU A 27 7.20 -0.47 15.73
C LEU A 27 7.40 -0.25 17.24
N LYS A 28 7.17 0.98 17.73
CA LYS A 28 7.21 1.29 19.17
C LYS A 28 6.13 0.60 19.98
N SER A 29 4.97 0.26 19.40
CA SER A 29 3.93 -0.47 20.14
C SER A 29 4.39 -1.88 20.55
N LYS A 30 5.36 -2.46 19.82
CA LYS A 30 6.08 -3.69 20.20
C LYS A 30 7.35 -3.45 21.04
N GLY A 31 7.58 -2.22 21.52
CA GLY A 31 8.72 -1.89 22.39
C GLY A 31 10.05 -1.69 21.66
N MET A 32 10.06 -1.57 20.33
CA MET A 32 11.31 -1.36 19.59
C MET A 32 11.91 0.03 19.84
N THR A 33 13.23 0.07 20.02
CA THR A 33 14.02 1.30 20.25
C THR A 33 14.99 1.54 19.08
N GLY A 34 15.69 2.68 19.07
CA GLY A 34 16.71 2.95 18.04
C GLY A 34 16.20 3.38 16.65
N LEU A 35 14.90 3.64 16.49
CA LEU A 35 14.26 3.89 15.19
C LEU A 35 14.57 5.25 14.55
N SER A 36 15.27 6.16 15.22
CA SER A 36 15.48 7.54 14.75
C SER A 36 16.29 7.59 13.46
N LYS A 37 17.29 6.71 13.31
CA LYS A 37 18.23 6.67 12.17
C LYS A 37 17.77 5.77 11.02
N MET A 38 16.69 5.00 11.19
CA MET A 38 16.22 4.04 10.18
C MET A 38 15.63 4.75 8.96
N ARG A 39 15.97 4.25 7.76
CA ARG A 39 15.42 4.72 6.50
C ARG A 39 14.08 4.03 6.23
N ALA A 40 13.31 4.57 5.28
CA ALA A 40 12.03 3.98 4.87
C ALA A 40 12.09 2.47 4.55
N PRO A 41 13.05 1.95 3.76
CA PRO A 41 13.13 0.52 3.50
C PRO A 41 13.42 -0.30 4.77
N ASP A 42 14.26 0.21 5.68
CA ASP A 42 14.59 -0.48 6.93
C ASP A 42 13.37 -0.57 7.86
N LEU A 43 12.54 0.48 7.89
CA LEU A 43 11.28 0.50 8.64
C LEU A 43 10.29 -0.51 8.06
N ASP A 44 10.20 -0.60 6.74
CA ASP A 44 9.31 -1.55 6.06
C ASP A 44 9.73 -2.99 6.30
N GLN A 45 11.04 -3.25 6.26
CA GLN A 45 11.58 -4.56 6.60
C GLN A 45 11.31 -4.91 8.07
N SER A 46 11.54 -3.97 8.98
CA SER A 46 11.28 -4.18 10.41
C SER A 46 9.82 -4.49 10.69
N LEU A 47 8.88 -3.85 9.98
CA LEU A 47 7.46 -4.18 10.09
C LEU A 47 7.17 -5.61 9.61
N ARG A 48 7.80 -6.05 8.50
CA ARG A 48 7.65 -7.42 7.98
C ARG A 48 8.23 -8.47 8.91
N ASP A 49 9.33 -8.17 9.59
CA ASP A 49 10.01 -9.12 10.46
C ASP A 49 9.31 -9.28 11.83
N ASN A 50 8.56 -8.27 12.27
CA ASN A 50 8.02 -8.21 13.64
C ASN A 50 6.49 -8.30 13.72
N PHE A 51 5.76 -8.22 12.61
CA PHE A 51 4.30 -8.23 12.60
C PHE A 51 3.77 -9.32 11.68
N SER A 52 2.63 -9.90 12.06
CA SER A 52 1.75 -10.60 11.13
C SER A 52 0.94 -9.59 10.30
N GLU A 53 0.34 -10.07 9.20
CA GLU A 53 -0.53 -9.27 8.34
C GLU A 53 -1.76 -8.78 9.11
N GLU A 54 -2.37 -9.63 9.94
CA GLU A 54 -3.55 -9.32 10.73
C GLU A 54 -3.25 -8.28 11.82
N GLU A 55 -2.13 -8.45 12.54
CA GLU A 55 -1.68 -7.48 13.53
C GLU A 55 -1.44 -6.12 12.88
N LEU A 56 -0.66 -6.08 11.78
CA LEU A 56 -0.35 -4.84 11.09
C LEU A 56 -1.61 -4.17 10.55
N ALA A 57 -2.55 -4.96 10.03
CA ALA A 57 -3.82 -4.48 9.50
C ALA A 57 -4.68 -3.76 10.56
N SER A 58 -4.51 -4.06 11.85
CA SER A 58 -5.24 -3.40 12.94
C SER A 58 -4.80 -1.94 13.17
N TYR A 59 -3.59 -1.56 12.78
CA TYR A 59 -3.04 -0.22 13.04
C TYR A 59 -3.52 0.85 12.06
N PHE A 60 -3.97 0.45 10.87
CA PHE A 60 -4.43 1.40 9.86
C PHE A 60 -5.42 0.73 8.89
N SER A 61 -6.37 1.51 8.39
CA SER A 61 -7.41 1.03 7.46
C SER A 61 -7.14 1.39 6.00
N ILE A 62 -6.22 2.31 5.71
CA ILE A 62 -5.90 2.70 4.34
C ILE A 62 -5.27 1.52 3.59
N ARG A 63 -5.79 1.21 2.41
CA ARG A 63 -5.30 0.13 1.55
C ARG A 63 -5.14 0.62 0.12
N GLY A 64 -4.08 0.17 -0.52
CA GLY A 64 -3.93 0.33 -1.96
C GLY A 64 -4.85 -0.63 -2.72
N TYR A 65 -5.07 -0.34 -4.00
CA TYR A 65 -5.67 -1.27 -4.93
C TYR A 65 -4.64 -1.69 -5.96
N LYS A 66 -4.75 -2.92 -6.46
CA LYS A 66 -4.05 -3.35 -7.66
C LYS A 66 -5.07 -3.84 -8.68
N LEU A 67 -4.82 -3.54 -9.94
CA LEU A 67 -5.60 -4.13 -11.02
C LEU A 67 -5.36 -5.64 -11.04
N THR A 68 -6.39 -6.36 -11.44
CA THR A 68 -6.29 -7.76 -11.83
C THR A 68 -5.98 -7.81 -13.32
N PRO A 69 -5.52 -8.97 -13.86
CA PRO A 69 -5.34 -9.13 -15.30
C PRO A 69 -6.59 -8.75 -16.12
N LYS A 70 -7.79 -9.08 -15.58
CA LYS A 70 -9.07 -8.68 -16.19
C LYS A 70 -9.27 -7.17 -16.20
N GLY A 71 -8.84 -6.49 -15.14
CA GLY A 71 -8.89 -5.03 -15.05
C GLY A 71 -7.95 -4.36 -16.04
N GLU A 72 -6.73 -4.89 -16.18
CA GLU A 72 -5.73 -4.41 -17.14
C GLU A 72 -6.24 -4.53 -18.58
N GLN A 73 -6.75 -5.71 -18.96
CA GLN A 73 -7.33 -5.94 -20.30
C GLN A 73 -8.48 -4.98 -20.64
N ILE A 74 -9.33 -4.65 -19.68
CA ILE A 74 -10.43 -3.71 -19.90
C ILE A 74 -9.91 -2.29 -20.14
N LEU A 75 -8.86 -1.86 -19.43
CA LEU A 75 -8.27 -0.54 -19.70
C LEU A 75 -7.64 -0.48 -21.09
N GLU A 76 -6.96 -1.55 -21.53
CA GLU A 76 -6.41 -1.65 -22.88
C GLU A 76 -7.51 -1.63 -23.96
N GLN A 77 -8.61 -2.36 -23.73
CA GLN A 77 -9.72 -2.43 -24.68
C GLN A 77 -10.42 -1.07 -24.86
N TYR A 78 -10.50 -0.25 -23.81
CA TYR A 78 -11.21 1.03 -23.80
C TYR A 78 -10.25 2.22 -23.66
N GLN A 79 -9.06 2.12 -24.25
CA GLN A 79 -8.03 3.14 -24.21
C GLN A 79 -8.51 4.50 -24.77
N ASP A 80 -9.42 4.48 -25.74
CA ASP A 80 -10.00 5.68 -26.35
C ASP A 80 -10.79 6.53 -25.35
N ILE A 81 -11.44 5.90 -24.36
CA ILE A 81 -12.14 6.61 -23.27
C ILE A 81 -11.11 7.27 -22.34
N ILE A 82 -10.01 6.58 -22.03
CA ILE A 82 -8.93 7.10 -21.18
C ILE A 82 -8.28 8.31 -21.86
N ASP A 83 -8.05 8.25 -23.16
CA ASP A 83 -7.39 9.31 -23.92
C ASP A 83 -8.24 10.56 -24.08
N ARG A 84 -9.58 10.43 -24.08
CA ARG A 84 -10.50 11.57 -24.06
C ARG A 84 -10.55 12.27 -22.70
N HIS A 85 -10.12 11.62 -21.62
CA HIS A 85 -10.10 12.24 -20.31
C HIS A 85 -8.96 13.28 -20.23
N PRO A 86 -9.23 14.52 -19.77
CA PRO A 86 -8.20 15.54 -19.69
C PRO A 86 -7.05 15.07 -18.79
N LYS A 87 -5.87 14.89 -19.39
CA LYS A 87 -4.66 14.48 -18.67
C LYS A 87 -4.05 15.72 -18.02
N LYS A 88 -3.64 15.59 -16.74
CA LYS A 88 -2.79 16.61 -16.12
C LYS A 88 -1.44 16.58 -16.84
N ASN A 89 -1.05 17.70 -17.44
CA ASN A 89 0.32 17.88 -17.89
C ASN A 89 1.20 17.84 -16.64
N LEU A 90 2.10 16.86 -16.56
CA LEU A 90 3.05 16.71 -15.46
C LEU A 90 4.30 17.53 -15.74
#